data_AF-A0A1F2S1N2-F1
#
_entry.id   AF-A0A1F2S1N2-F1
#
_cell.length_a   1.000
_cell.length_b   1.000
_cell.length_c   1.000
_cell.angle_alpha   90.00
_cell.angle_beta   90.00
_cell.angle_gamma   90.00
#
_symmetry.space_group_name_H-M   'P 1'
#
loop_
_entity.id
_entity.type
_entity.pdbx_description
1 polymer ?
#
loop_
_entity_poly.entity_id
_entity_poly.type
_entity_poly.pdbx_seq_one_letter_code
_entity_poly.pdbx_strand_id
1 'polypeptide(L)'
;MPGINRVTITLPAGLLEEVDRLERNRSRFIADAVQREVTRRRHAALLESVRSPHPETTQSVDVGLADWTSELPDDEGLLDPSGGTAVRWVEGEGWIKEPA
;
A
#
# COMPACT_ATOMS: atom_id res chain seq x y z
N MET A 1 -10.87 -18.83 -12.25
CA MET A 1 -10.97 -19.37 -10.86
C MET A 1 -9.57 -19.74 -10.41
N PRO A 2 -9.05 -19.22 -9.29
CA PRO A 2 -7.78 -19.71 -8.78
C PRO A 2 -7.95 -21.19 -8.42
N GLY A 3 -7.22 -22.07 -9.10
CA GLY A 3 -7.29 -23.51 -8.90
C GLY A 3 -6.57 -23.94 -7.62
N ILE A 4 -7.05 -25.01 -6.99
CA ILE A 4 -6.34 -25.66 -5.88
C ILE A 4 -5.25 -26.55 -6.48
N ASN A 5 -3.98 -26.25 -6.19
CA ASN A 5 -2.84 -27.06 -6.62
C ASN A 5 -2.34 -27.92 -5.45
N ARG A 6 -2.11 -29.21 -5.70
CA ARG A 6 -1.53 -30.13 -4.71
C ARG A 6 -0.02 -30.13 -4.83
N VAL A 7 0.66 -29.94 -3.71
CA VAL A 7 2.12 -29.93 -3.62
C VAL A 7 2.56 -31.00 -2.64
N THR A 8 3.60 -31.76 -3.00
CA THR A 8 4.28 -32.70 -2.10
C THR A 8 5.58 -32.06 -1.64
N ILE A 9 5.80 -32.05 -0.33
CA ILE A 9 7.00 -31.46 0.28
C ILE A 9 7.65 -32.46 1.23
N THR A 10 8.95 -32.31 1.42
CA THR A 10 9.72 -33.05 2.43
C THR A 10 9.93 -32.16 3.64
N LEU A 11 9.55 -32.63 4.81
CA LEU A 11 9.71 -31.93 6.09
C LEU A 11 10.40 -32.85 7.11
N PRO A 12 11.15 -32.29 8.07
CA PRO A 12 11.68 -33.06 9.19
C PRO A 12 10.55 -33.74 9.98
N ALA A 13 10.77 -35.00 10.38
CA ALA A 13 9.76 -35.78 11.11
C ALA A 13 9.32 -35.10 12.42
N GLY A 14 10.28 -34.58 13.21
CA GLY A 14 9.94 -33.89 14.46
C GLY A 14 9.08 -32.64 14.27
N LEU A 15 9.26 -31.91 13.16
CA LEU A 15 8.42 -30.75 12.85
C LEU A 15 7.00 -31.18 12.45
N LEU A 16 6.87 -32.29 11.70
CA LEU A 16 5.55 -32.84 11.38
C LEU A 16 4.82 -33.32 12.64
N GLU A 17 5.52 -33.95 13.57
CA GLU A 17 4.95 -34.35 14.86
C GLU A 17 4.47 -33.15 15.68
N GLU A 18 5.22 -32.05 15.68
CA GLU A 18 4.79 -30.80 16.31
C GLU A 18 3.52 -30.23 15.69
N VAL A 19 3.44 -30.21 14.35
CA VAL A 19 2.24 -29.78 13.63
C VAL A 19 1.05 -30.65 14.01
N ASP A 20 1.24 -31.97 14.06
CA ASP A 20 0.19 -32.93 14.42
C ASP A 20 -0.32 -32.78 15.85
N ARG A 21 0.54 -32.36 16.77
CA ARG A 21 0.15 -32.06 18.15
C ARG A 21 -0.71 -30.81 18.25
N LEU A 22 -0.44 -29.81 17.40
CA LEU A 22 -1.14 -28.51 17.44
C LEU A 22 -2.45 -28.53 16.67
N GLU A 23 -2.50 -29.21 15.53
CA GLU A 23 -3.61 -29.10 14.60
C GLU A 23 -3.88 -30.41 13.86
N ARG A 24 -5.15 -30.85 13.82
CA ARG A 24 -5.54 -32.06 13.08
C ARG A 24 -5.48 -31.88 11.57
N ASN A 25 -5.71 -30.67 11.07
CA ASN A 25 -5.67 -30.37 9.64
C ASN A 25 -4.33 -29.75 9.24
N ARG A 26 -3.36 -30.62 8.92
CA ARG A 26 -2.00 -30.23 8.47
C ARG A 26 -2.01 -29.25 7.30
N SER A 27 -2.86 -29.50 6.30
CA SER A 27 -2.93 -28.67 5.10
C SER A 27 -3.36 -27.24 5.42
N ARG A 28 -4.36 -27.09 6.30
CA ARG A 28 -4.80 -25.78 6.79
C ARG A 28 -3.69 -25.07 7.56
N PHE A 29 -3.05 -25.77 8.48
CA PHE A 29 -1.95 -25.22 9.27
C PHE A 29 -0.80 -24.71 8.39
N ILE A 30 -0.37 -25.54 7.43
CA ILE A 30 0.71 -25.18 6.50
C ILE A 30 0.29 -24.01 5.61
N ALA A 31 -0.95 -24.00 5.09
CA ALA A 31 -1.45 -22.90 4.29
C ALA A 31 -1.44 -21.56 5.07
N ASP A 32 -1.93 -21.58 6.31
CA ASP A 32 -1.95 -20.40 7.17
C ASP A 32 -0.53 -19.92 7.51
N ALA A 33 0.39 -20.85 7.81
CA ALA A 33 1.79 -20.54 8.08
C ALA A 33 2.50 -19.92 6.87
N VAL A 34 2.30 -20.50 5.68
CA VAL A 34 2.87 -20.00 4.42
C VAL A 34 2.29 -18.62 4.08
N GLN A 35 0.98 -18.42 4.25
CA GLN A 35 0.34 -17.13 4.01
C GLN A 35 0.93 -16.03 4.91
N ARG A 36 1.12 -16.33 6.20
CA ARG A 36 1.74 -15.40 7.15
C ARG A 36 3.18 -15.05 6.75
N GLU A 37 3.97 -16.06 6.36
CA GLU A 37 5.35 -15.85 5.95
C GLU A 37 5.45 -15.04 4.64
N VAL A 38 4.58 -15.29 3.66
CA VAL A 38 4.53 -14.50 2.42
C VAL A 38 4.21 -13.04 2.71
N THR A 39 3.20 -12.77 3.55
CA THR A 39 2.85 -11.40 3.96
C THR A 39 4.02 -10.72 4.67
N ARG A 40 4.69 -11.43 5.60
CA ARG A 40 5.87 -10.90 6.31
C ARG A 40 6.99 -10.52 5.35
N ARG A 41 7.32 -11.38 4.38
CA ARG A 41 8.38 -11.11 3.39
C ARG A 41 8.03 -9.96 2.45
N ARG A 42 6.78 -9.88 1.99
CA ARG A 42 6.31 -8.73 1.17
C ARG A 42 6.46 -7.42 1.92
N HIS A 43 6.04 -7.38 3.18
CA HIS A 43 6.18 -6.19 4.01
C HIS A 43 7.66 -5.81 4.24
N ALA A 44 8.52 -6.80 4.51
CA ALA A 44 9.96 -6.55 4.65
C ALA A 44 10.58 -6.02 3.35
N ALA A 45 10.23 -6.58 2.20
CA ALA A 45 10.70 -6.10 0.90
C ALA A 45 10.22 -4.68 0.59
N LEU A 46 8.98 -4.34 0.95
CA LEU A 46 8.46 -2.97 0.82
C LEU A 46 9.24 -2.00 1.71
N LEU A 47 9.48 -2.34 2.98
CA LEU A 47 10.26 -1.51 3.88
C LEU A 47 11.69 -1.30 3.37
N GLU A 48 12.30 -2.34 2.80
CA GLU A 48 13.62 -2.22 2.19
C GLU A 48 13.60 -1.28 0.99
N SER A 49 12.60 -1.39 0.11
CA SER A 49 12.42 -0.47 -1.01
C SER A 49 12.18 0.98 -0.56
N VAL A 50 11.52 1.20 0.57
CA VAL A 50 11.31 2.55 1.13
C VAL A 50 12.61 3.10 1.72
N ARG A 51 13.41 2.25 2.38
CA ARG A 51 14.70 2.62 2.98
C ARG A 51 15.80 2.86 1.95
N SER A 52 15.69 2.22 0.80
CA SER A 52 16.59 2.36 -0.34
C SER A 52 15.80 2.95 -1.51
N PRO A 53 15.49 4.27 -1.49
CA PRO A 53 14.78 4.93 -2.59
C PRO A 53 15.49 4.64 -3.91
N HIS A 54 14.72 4.51 -4.99
CA HIS A 54 15.32 4.22 -6.28
C HIS A 54 16.26 5.38 -6.69
N PRO A 55 17.36 5.13 -7.40
CA PRO A 55 18.29 6.19 -7.80
C PRO A 55 17.59 7.31 -8.59
N GLU A 56 16.59 6.94 -9.38
CA GLU A 56 15.70 7.85 -10.11
C GLU A 56 14.88 8.78 -9.20
N THR A 57 14.52 8.36 -7.98
CA THR A 57 13.81 9.20 -7.01
C THR A 57 14.76 10.11 -6.23
N THR A 58 16.07 9.88 -6.29
CA THR A 58 17.07 10.67 -5.54
C THR A 58 17.14 12.12 -6.06
N GLN A 59 16.92 12.33 -7.37
CA GLN A 59 16.86 13.67 -7.97
C GLN A 59 15.61 14.46 -7.53
N SER A 60 14.54 13.76 -7.11
CA SER A 60 13.31 14.37 -6.62
C SER A 60 13.35 14.68 -5.12
N VAL A 61 14.33 14.15 -4.35
CA VAL A 61 14.45 14.44 -2.91
C VAL A 61 14.88 15.89 -2.67
N ASP A 62 15.64 16.48 -3.58
CA ASP A 62 16.05 17.89 -3.51
C ASP A 62 14.94 18.86 -3.95
N VAL A 63 13.88 18.38 -4.61
CA VAL A 63 12.70 19.19 -4.92
C VAL A 63 11.82 19.22 -3.67
N GLY A 64 12.00 20.26 -2.86
CA GLY A 64 11.21 20.45 -1.65
C GLY A 64 9.72 20.66 -1.96
N LEU A 65 8.86 20.49 -0.95
CA LEU A 65 7.43 20.78 -1.08
C LEU A 65 7.17 22.19 -1.64
N ALA A 66 8.00 23.16 -1.25
CA ALA A 66 7.92 24.55 -1.72
C ALA A 66 8.12 24.68 -3.24
N ASP A 67 9.14 24.00 -3.79
CA ASP A 67 9.42 24.03 -5.23
C ASP A 67 8.30 23.33 -6.00
N TRP A 68 7.77 22.22 -5.47
CA TRP A 68 6.60 21.55 -6.03
C TRP A 68 5.35 22.43 -6.00
N THR A 69 5.09 23.16 -4.90
CA THR A 69 3.96 24.09 -4.82
C THR A 69 4.13 25.33 -5.68
N SER A 70 5.35 25.68 -6.08
CA SER A 70 5.60 26.88 -6.90
C SER A 70 5.12 26.74 -8.34
N GLU A 71 4.97 25.51 -8.83
CA GLU A 71 4.45 25.20 -10.16
C GLU A 71 2.96 24.87 -10.16
N LEU A 72 2.31 24.83 -8.98
CA LEU A 72 0.87 24.63 -8.92
C LEU A 72 0.17 25.89 -9.46
N PRO A 73 -0.87 25.71 -10.27
CA PRO A 73 -1.76 26.83 -10.60
C PRO A 73 -2.38 27.35 -9.30
N ASP A 74 -2.62 28.67 -9.25
CA ASP A 74 -3.40 29.26 -8.16
C ASP A 74 -4.74 28.52 -8.02
N ASP A 75 -5.34 28.54 -6.82
CA ASP A 75 -6.66 27.94 -6.53
C ASP A 75 -7.83 28.60 -7.31
N GLU A 76 -7.52 29.38 -8.35
CA GLU A 76 -8.46 29.98 -9.29
C GLU A 76 -8.99 28.92 -10.27
N GLY A 77 -10.32 28.87 -10.42
CA GLY A 77 -10.96 27.97 -11.38
C GLY A 77 -11.18 26.53 -10.88
N LEU A 78 -11.10 26.28 -9.57
CA LEU A 78 -11.53 25.02 -8.98
C LEU A 78 -13.04 24.83 -9.18
N LEU A 79 -13.45 23.59 -9.48
CA LEU A 79 -14.85 23.25 -9.76
C LEU A 79 -15.37 22.24 -8.74
N ASP A 80 -16.62 22.41 -8.31
CA ASP A 80 -17.36 21.36 -7.61
C ASP A 80 -17.52 20.14 -8.54
N PRO A 81 -17.00 18.95 -8.19
CA PRO A 81 -17.05 17.76 -9.04
C PRO A 81 -18.49 17.29 -9.33
N SER A 82 -19.46 17.66 -8.51
CA SER A 82 -20.87 17.28 -8.72
C SER A 82 -21.61 18.22 -9.66
N GLY A 83 -21.25 19.50 -9.67
CA GLY A 83 -22.01 20.56 -10.31
C GLY A 83 -21.26 21.38 -11.36
N GLY A 84 -19.95 21.17 -11.53
CA GLY A 84 -19.10 21.96 -12.44
C GLY A 84 -19.11 23.45 -12.13
N THR A 85 -19.47 23.84 -10.91
CA THR A 85 -19.58 25.24 -10.49
C THR A 85 -18.25 25.71 -9.92
N ALA A 86 -17.82 26.92 -10.27
CA ALA A 86 -16.62 27.53 -9.72
C ALA A 86 -16.71 27.66 -8.19
N VAL A 87 -15.68 27.20 -7.50
CA VAL A 87 -15.55 27.24 -6.04
C VAL A 87 -14.18 27.75 -5.66
N ARG A 88 -14.10 28.34 -4.47
CA ARG A 88 -12.85 28.81 -3.88
C ARG A 88 -12.81 28.44 -2.41
N TRP A 89 -11.65 28.04 -1.91
CA TRP A 89 -11.43 27.86 -0.47
C TRP A 89 -11.14 29.21 0.19
N VAL A 90 -11.84 29.51 1.29
CA VAL A 90 -11.57 30.68 2.14
C VAL A 90 -11.26 30.19 3.54
N GLU A 91 -10.09 30.58 4.06
CA GLU A 91 -9.66 30.22 5.41
C GLU A 91 -10.68 30.71 6.45
N GLY A 92 -11.16 29.79 7.31
CA GLY A 92 -12.17 30.06 8.33
C GLY A 92 -13.63 29.96 7.87
N GLU A 93 -13.91 30.02 6.57
CA GLU A 93 -15.27 29.89 6.01
C GLU A 93 -15.49 28.57 5.25
N GLY A 94 -14.41 27.97 4.73
CA GLY A 94 -14.44 26.74 3.95
C GLY A 94 -14.64 26.96 2.45
N TRP A 95 -15.24 25.99 1.76
CA TRP A 95 -15.52 26.07 0.33
C TRP A 95 -16.72 26.99 0.05
N ILE A 96 -16.49 28.07 -0.70
CA ILE A 96 -17.54 29.00 -1.16
C ILE A 96 -17.71 28.92 -2.67
N LYS A 97 -18.91 29.22 -3.18
CA LYS A 97 -19.18 29.32 -4.62
C LYS A 97 -18.73 30.68 -5.12
N GLU A 98 -18.02 30.71 -6.24
CA GLU A 98 -17.66 31.97 -6.87
C GLU A 98 -18.87 32.57 -7.61
N PRO A 99 -19.09 33.90 -7.52
CA PRO A 99 -20.08 34.57 -8.34
C PRO A 99 -19.64 34.54 -9.82
N ALA A 100 -20.58 34.19 -10.70
CA ALA A 100 -20.36 34.05 -12.15
C ALA A 100 -19.95 35.35 -12.85
#